data_AF-A0A951EJZ8-F1
#
_entry.id   AF-A0A951EJZ8-F1
#
_cell.length_a   1.000
_cell.length_b   1.000
_cell.length_c   1.000
_cell.angle_alpha   90.00
_cell.angle_beta   90.00
_cell.angle_gamma   90.00
#
_symmetry.space_group_name_H-M   'P 1'
#
loop_
_entity.id
_entity.type
_entity.pdbx_description
1 polymer ?
#
loop_
_entity_poly.entity_id
_entity_poly.type
_entity_poly.pdbx_seq_one_letter_code
_entity_poly.pdbx_strand_id
1 'polypeptide(L)'
;LHVFDEQMQRAGFQLTRYADDWLCVCRTREEAERALASARAVLEGQLGLRIHPEKTRIVHVALLTELTTEFRQAVGGVMGVTASLST
;
A
#
# COMPACT_ATOMS: atom_id res chain seq x y z
N LEU A 1 -12.56 7.12 -1.94
CA LEU A 1 -11.12 6.80 -2.08
C LEU A 1 -10.55 6.99 -3.49
N HIS A 2 -11.33 7.42 -4.49
CA HIS A 2 -10.82 7.60 -5.86
C HIS A 2 -9.63 8.59 -5.96
N VAL A 3 -9.68 9.70 -5.20
CA VAL A 3 -8.59 10.69 -5.13
C VAL A 3 -7.27 10.08 -4.63
N PHE A 4 -7.33 9.13 -3.68
CA PHE A 4 -6.14 8.43 -3.20
C PHE A 4 -5.51 7.56 -4.30
N ASP A 5 -6.35 6.78 -5.01
CA ASP A 5 -5.90 5.93 -6.10
C ASP A 5 -5.20 6.75 -7.20
N GLU A 6 -5.78 7.89 -7.60
CA GLU A 6 -5.20 8.79 -8.60
C GLU A 6 -3.87 9.40 -8.16
N GLN A 7 -3.76 9.85 -6.90
CA GLN A 7 -2.53 10.46 -6.39
C GLN A 7 -1.39 9.45 -6.30
N MET A 8 -1.68 8.23 -5.84
CA MET A 8 -0.68 7.17 -5.79
C MET A 8 -0.21 6.75 -7.19
N GLN A 9 -1.13 6.68 -8.17
CA GLN A 9 -0.77 6.42 -9.56
C GLN A 9 0.06 7.56 -10.16
N ARG A 10 -0.28 8.82 -9.89
CA ARG A 10 0.51 10.00 -10.33
C ARG A 10 1.91 10.03 -9.70
N ALA A 11 2.05 9.54 -8.47
CA ALA A 11 3.33 9.36 -7.80
C ALA A 11 4.15 8.17 -8.34
N GLY A 12 3.59 7.40 -9.29
CA GLY A 12 4.27 6.28 -9.96
C GLY A 12 4.17 4.95 -9.21
N PHE A 13 3.30 4.85 -8.21
CA PHE A 13 3.15 3.64 -7.41
C PHE A 13 2.14 2.67 -8.03
N GLN A 14 2.49 1.38 -8.05
CA GLN A 14 1.56 0.31 -8.42
C GLN A 14 0.73 -0.07 -7.20
N LEU A 15 -0.44 0.55 -7.09
CA LEU A 15 -1.41 0.35 -6.01
C LEU A 15 -2.51 -0.64 -6.45
N THR A 16 -2.76 -1.66 -5.64
CA THR A 16 -3.94 -2.53 -5.72
C THR A 16 -4.77 -2.31 -4.47
N ARG A 17 -6.03 -1.91 -4.62
CA ARG A 17 -6.95 -1.66 -3.51
C ARG A 17 -8.10 -2.66 -3.52
N TYR A 18 -8.43 -3.18 -2.35
CA TYR A 18 -9.57 -4.07 -2.10
C TYR A 18 -10.41 -3.49 -0.95
N ALA A 19 -11.55 -2.89 -1.28
CA ALA A 19 -12.36 -2.11 -0.33
C ALA A 19 -11.52 -1.05 0.42
N ASP A 20 -11.33 -1.25 1.73
CA ASP A 20 -10.59 -0.37 2.64
C ASP A 20 -9.10 -0.79 2.80
N ASP A 21 -8.74 -1.96 2.29
CA ASP A 21 -7.37 -2.47 2.31
C ASP A 21 -6.65 -2.14 0.99
N TRP A 22 -5.36 -1.85 1.06
CA TRP A 22 -4.55 -1.62 -0.13
C TRP A 22 -3.14 -2.19 0.00
N LEU A 23 -2.60 -2.53 -1.16
CA LEU A 23 -1.27 -3.07 -1.36
C LEU A 23 -0.53 -2.19 -2.37
N CYS A 24 0.69 -1.77 -2.02
CA CYS A 24 1.60 -1.10 -2.95
C CYS A 24 2.87 -1.93 -3.12
N VAL A 25 3.25 -2.20 -4.35
CA VAL A 25 4.44 -2.99 -4.68
C VAL A 25 5.60 -2.06 -5.01
N CYS A 26 6.75 -2.28 -4.40
CA CYS A 26 7.96 -1.46 -4.52
C CYS A 26 9.21 -2.33 -4.73
N ARG A 27 10.23 -1.82 -5.39
CA ARG A 27 11.47 -2.58 -5.63
C ARG A 27 12.41 -2.54 -4.44
N THR A 28 12.42 -1.41 -3.72
CA THR A 28 13.28 -1.22 -2.55
C THR A 28 12.47 -0.83 -1.32
N ARG A 29 13.12 -0.91 -0.14
CA ARG A 29 12.52 -0.47 1.11
C ARG A 29 12.27 1.03 1.11
N GLU A 30 13.19 1.81 0.57
CA GLU A 30 13.09 3.26 0.50
C GLU A 30 11.90 3.66 -0.38
N GLU A 31 11.65 2.96 -1.48
CA GLU A 31 10.45 3.14 -2.29
C GLU A 31 9.17 2.84 -1.51
N ALA A 32 9.16 1.75 -0.74
CA ALA A 32 8.02 1.38 0.10
C ALA A 32 7.75 2.44 1.20
N GLU A 33 8.80 2.98 1.81
CA GLU A 33 8.68 4.06 2.80
C GLU A 33 8.15 5.35 2.16
N ARG A 34 8.61 5.69 0.94
CA ARG A 34 8.06 6.82 0.17
C ARG A 34 6.59 6.62 -0.21
N ALA A 35 6.20 5.40 -0.59
CA ALA A 35 4.82 5.06 -0.89
C ALA A 35 3.93 5.24 0.35
N LEU A 36 4.38 4.74 1.50
CA LEU A 36 3.65 4.90 2.76
C LEU A 36 3.54 6.37 3.18
N ALA A 37 4.61 7.15 3.04
CA ALA A 37 4.59 8.58 3.33
C ALA A 37 3.62 9.35 2.42
N SER A 38 3.63 9.04 1.12
CA SER A 38 2.70 9.63 0.14
C SER A 38 1.26 9.26 0.47
N ALA A 39 1.02 8.00 0.84
CA ALA A 39 -0.30 7.55 1.25
C ALA A 39 -0.81 8.28 2.49
N ARG A 40 0.04 8.45 3.52
CA ARG A 40 -0.31 9.25 4.71
C ARG A 40 -0.66 10.68 4.35
N ALA A 41 0.15 11.34 3.52
CA ALA A 41 -0.09 12.73 3.14
C ALA A 41 -1.47 12.93 2.46
N VAL A 42 -1.89 11.97 1.62
CA VAL A 42 -3.19 12.05 0.94
C VAL A 42 -4.33 11.63 1.88
N LEU A 43 -4.20 10.48 2.54
CA LEU A 43 -5.27 9.92 3.38
C LEU A 43 -5.53 10.79 4.62
N GLU A 44 -4.48 11.10 5.39
CA GLU A 44 -4.61 11.87 6.63
C GLU A 44 -4.76 13.37 6.35
N GLY A 45 -4.06 13.89 5.34
CA GLY A 45 -4.05 15.32 5.03
C GLY A 45 -5.27 15.81 4.24
N GLN A 46 -5.69 15.06 3.20
CA GLN A 46 -6.76 15.52 2.30
C GLN A 46 -8.11 14.86 2.58
N LEU A 47 -8.09 13.58 2.96
CA LEU A 47 -9.32 12.78 3.14
C LEU A 47 -9.75 12.68 4.61
N GLY A 48 -8.89 13.09 5.55
CA GLY A 48 -9.15 12.97 6.99
C GLY A 48 -9.22 11.53 7.50
N LEU A 49 -8.73 10.57 6.70
CA LEU A 49 -8.73 9.14 7.01
C LEU A 49 -7.44 8.75 7.71
N ARG A 50 -7.50 7.82 8.66
CA ARG A 50 -6.31 7.32 9.37
C ARG A 50 -5.91 5.95 8.88
N ILE A 51 -4.62 5.80 8.63
CA ILE A 51 -3.99 4.51 8.37
C ILE A 51 -3.86 3.76 9.68
N HIS A 52 -4.39 2.53 9.76
CA HIS A 52 -4.23 1.69 10.94
C HIS A 52 -2.77 1.27 11.12
N PRO A 53 -2.06 1.74 12.17
CA PRO A 53 -0.64 1.47 12.33
C PRO A 53 -0.33 -0.01 12.58
N GLU A 54 -1.26 -0.75 13.21
CA GLU A 54 -1.06 -2.16 13.55
C GLU A 54 -1.21 -3.09 12.33
N LYS A 55 -2.12 -2.71 11.41
CA LYS A 55 -2.36 -3.43 10.15
C LYS A 55 -1.42 -3.01 9.03
N THR A 56 -0.76 -1.86 9.18
CA THR A 56 0.10 -1.30 8.13
C THR A 56 1.55 -1.72 8.32
N ARG A 57 2.10 -2.45 7.34
CA ARG A 57 3.46 -2.97 7.40
C ARG A 57 4.14 -2.92 6.05
N ILE A 58 5.44 -2.61 6.08
CA ILE A 58 6.34 -2.83 4.95
C ILE A 58 6.92 -4.23 5.12
N VAL A 59 6.61 -5.10 4.18
CA VAL A 59 6.99 -6.51 4.21
C VAL A 59 7.69 -6.90 2.92
N HIS A 60 8.55 -7.90 3.00
CA HIS A 60 9.09 -8.53 1.79
C HIS A 60 8.00 -9.45 1.21
N VAL A 61 7.71 -9.37 -0.09
CA VAL A 61 6.63 -10.21 -0.69
C VAL A 61 6.87 -11.70 -0.48
N ALA A 62 8.13 -12.13 -0.38
CA ALA A 62 8.46 -13.52 -0.09
C ALA A 62 7.88 -14.04 1.25
N LEU A 63 7.49 -13.15 2.16
CA LEU A 63 6.91 -13.48 3.47
C LEU A 63 5.38 -13.27 3.53
N LEU A 64 4.75 -12.82 2.44
CA LEU A 64 3.28 -12.67 2.35
C LEU A 64 2.60 -14.01 2.03
N THR A 65 2.84 -15.03 2.86
CA THR A 65 2.24 -16.36 2.67
C THR A 65 0.78 -16.46 3.12
N GLU A 66 0.28 -15.47 3.84
CA GLU A 66 -1.07 -15.50 4.47
C GLU A 66 -2.13 -14.63 3.77
N LEU A 67 -1.78 -13.85 2.75
CA LEU A 67 -2.76 -13.14 1.93
C LEU A 67 -2.92 -13.86 0.59
N THR A 68 -4.18 -14.15 0.25
CA THR A 68 -4.73 -14.92 -0.87
C THR A 68 -3.83 -15.17 -2.09
N THR A 69 -3.87 -16.41 -2.61
CA THR A 69 -3.15 -16.94 -3.79
C THR A 69 -3.14 -16.02 -5.02
N GLU A 70 -4.14 -15.16 -5.18
CA GLU A 70 -4.30 -14.21 -6.30
C GLU A 70 -3.20 -13.12 -6.31
N PHE A 71 -2.68 -12.71 -5.15
CA PHE A 71 -1.63 -11.69 -5.08
C PHE A 71 -0.25 -12.22 -5.48
N ARG A 72 0.02 -13.52 -5.33
CA ARG A 72 1.35 -14.11 -5.57
C ARG A 72 1.80 -14.03 -7.03
N GLN A 73 0.88 -13.99 -8.00
CA GLN A 73 1.21 -13.88 -9.43
C GLN A 73 1.64 -12.47 -9.86
N ALA A 74 1.25 -11.42 -9.13
CA ALA A 74 1.54 -10.04 -9.51
C ALA A 74 2.95 -9.58 -9.10
N VAL A 75 3.61 -10.29 -8.18
CA VAL A 75 4.81 -9.80 -7.48
C VAL A 75 5.94 -10.83 -7.43
N GLY A 76 6.74 -10.84 -8.49
CA GLY A 76 8.03 -11.53 -8.49
C GLY A 76 9.07 -10.78 -7.67
N GLY A 77 9.41 -11.25 -6.47
CA GLY A 77 10.63 -10.89 -5.74
C GLY A 77 10.76 -9.43 -5.24
N VAL A 78 9.66 -8.73 -5.03
CA VAL A 78 9.61 -7.28 -4.72
C VAL A 78 9.21 -7.01 -3.26
N MET A 79 9.47 -5.82 -2.71
CA MET A 79 8.94 -5.40 -1.40
C MET A 79 7.50 -4.88 -1.56
N GLY A 80 6.68 -5.01 -0.52
CA GLY A 80 5.28 -4.58 -0.54
C GLY A 80 4.92 -3.77 0.70
N VAL A 81 4.09 -2.75 0.54
CA VAL A 81 3.39 -2.06 1.63
C VAL A 81 1.96 -2.58 1.65
N THR A 82 1.55 -3.16 2.77
CA THR A 82 0.14 -3.48 3.03
C THR A 82 -0.39 -2.52 4.08
N ALA A 83 -1.61 -2.03 3.91
CA ALA A 83 -2.25 -1.14 4.85
C ALA A 83 -3.77 -1.28 4.80
N SER A 84 -4.39 -0.99 5.94
CA SER A 84 -5.83 -1.03 6.16
C SER A 84 -6.29 0.32 6.68
N LEU A 85 -7.46 0.78 6.26
CA LEU A 85 -8.02 2.05 6.72
C LEU A 85 -8.92 1.85 7.95
N SER A 86 -8.83 2.78 8.90
CA SER A 86 -9.79 2.97 9.99
C SER A 86 -10.71 4.14 9.66
N THR A 87 -11.99 4.00 9.97
CA THR A 87 -12.94 5.12 10.09
C THR A 87 -12.49 6.11 11.16
#